data_AF-A0A8K0WPB7-F1
#
_entry.id   AF-A0A8K0WPB7-F1
#
_cell.length_a   1.000
_cell.length_b   1.000
_cell.length_c   1.000
_cell.angle_alpha   90.00
_cell.angle_beta   90.00
_cell.angle_gamma   90.00
#
_symmetry.space_group_name_H-M   'P 1'
#
loop_
_entity.id
_entity.type
_entity.pdbx_description
1 polymer ?
#
loop_
_entity_poly.entity_id
_entity_poly.type
_entity_poly.pdbx_seq_one_letter_code
_entity_poly.pdbx_strand_id
1 'polypeptide(L)'
;MAATTLPPTELFHYSPSHQVLICTVCRYAVQPTAIARHLKDLHHVYRAARRPYMAYTSTLELRDPELVEPPSPEQFPVAHLPVERGWRCSAPGCGYLCASTKRMENHWPAKHGRKGLASDDWTSVLLQTFFRGNMLQYFTNHPAGYPLNDHVRSLTKVYQPDQVDQRILTHYFASTFESFMLKEDNMAEIWLHVVPGIAQQHPFVFHGIMACTALHMAHLQPDRAAEYTVRALSHQDVAISQFRYAIDHPSRQNANALVAFGYLLTVYSFAADLSNDENPLFIVDDSNSEWGDKPLALPQWLYFVRAGCVMLCDVWDAVETGPTKVLAYAWEVDVHVSEVGDSKMPFLDYFMTLIPTDGSWSTQSIDAYRTAATMLAESFAFVNGHDTKQNLTTWVIMSVWPMRLQDEFIALLSERHAGALILMAYYCVILKRLDGLWYFQGRPAKLLGSILRVLDRKWHPSVQEAIDHVM
;
A
#
# COMPACT_ATOMS: atom_id res chain seq x y z
N MET A 1 28.94 27.14 -5.52
CA MET A 1 27.61 27.15 -6.17
C MET A 1 26.73 28.08 -5.36
N ALA A 2 26.17 29.12 -5.99
CA ALA A 2 25.32 30.08 -5.29
C ALA A 2 24.06 29.36 -4.79
N ALA A 3 23.79 29.39 -3.49
CA ALA A 3 22.56 28.85 -2.93
C ALA A 3 21.40 29.70 -3.47
N THR A 4 20.57 29.11 -4.32
CA THR A 4 19.36 29.71 -4.86
C THR A 4 18.44 30.00 -3.67
N THR A 5 18.39 31.27 -3.24
CA THR A 5 17.54 31.67 -2.12
C THR A 5 16.09 31.68 -2.59
N LEU A 6 15.30 30.69 -2.15
CA LEU A 6 13.87 30.61 -2.41
C LEU A 6 13.16 31.90 -1.96
N PRO A 7 12.18 32.42 -2.71
CA PRO A 7 11.40 33.58 -2.29
C PRO A 7 10.63 33.29 -0.98
N PRO A 8 10.22 34.31 -0.21
CA PRO A 8 9.58 34.14 1.10
C PRO A 8 8.36 33.20 1.09
N THR A 9 7.54 33.25 0.05
CA THR A 9 6.32 32.44 -0.12
C THR A 9 6.59 30.97 -0.45
N GLU A 10 7.79 30.63 -0.94
CA GLU A 10 8.21 29.25 -1.18
C GLU A 10 8.99 28.67 0.01
N LEU A 11 9.76 29.52 0.70
CA LEU A 11 10.52 29.11 1.89
C LEU A 11 9.62 28.89 3.10
N PHE A 12 8.57 29.70 3.25
CA PHE A 12 7.67 29.64 4.39
C PHE A 12 6.24 29.32 3.97
N HIS A 13 5.65 28.36 4.68
CA HIS A 13 4.23 28.08 4.68
C HIS A 13 3.60 28.66 5.95
N TYR A 14 2.68 29.61 5.80
CA TYR A 14 1.88 30.11 6.92
C TYR A 14 0.65 29.23 7.11
N SER A 15 0.45 28.73 8.33
CA SER A 15 -0.76 27.99 8.72
C SER A 15 -1.71 28.96 9.45
N PRO A 16 -2.81 29.41 8.81
CA PRO A 16 -3.72 30.37 9.45
C PRO A 16 -4.45 29.79 10.65
N SER A 17 -4.75 28.49 10.63
CA SER A 17 -5.45 27.80 11.72
C SER A 17 -4.66 27.75 13.02
N HIS A 18 -3.33 27.66 12.93
CA HIS A 18 -2.44 27.55 14.10
C HIS A 18 -1.61 28.82 14.33
N GLN A 19 -1.70 29.80 13.42
CA GLN A 19 -0.92 31.04 13.45
C GLN A 19 0.60 30.78 13.57
N VAL A 20 1.10 29.80 12.80
CA VAL A 20 2.53 29.43 12.78
C VAL A 20 3.13 29.56 11.38
N LEU A 21 4.43 29.83 11.35
CA LEU A 21 5.22 29.94 10.12
C LEU A 21 6.14 28.72 9.97
N ILE A 22 5.82 27.80 9.08
CA ILE A 22 6.57 26.56 8.85
C ILE A 22 7.62 26.78 7.76
N CYS A 23 8.89 26.48 8.05
CA CYS A 23 9.92 26.45 7.01
C CYS A 23 9.78 25.16 6.20
N THR A 24 9.54 25.28 4.89
CA THR A 24 9.30 24.13 3.99
C THR A 24 10.55 23.27 3.80
N VAL A 25 11.74 23.87 3.92
CA VAL A 25 13.03 23.17 3.79
C VAL A 25 13.43 22.50 5.10
N CYS A 26 13.36 23.21 6.23
CA CYS A 26 13.76 22.65 7.53
C CYS A 26 12.68 21.77 8.17
N ARG A 27 11.43 21.88 7.70
CA ARG A 27 10.26 21.12 8.14
C ARG A 27 9.98 21.26 9.64
N TYR A 28 9.95 22.50 10.12
CA TYR A 28 9.49 22.87 11.46
C TYR A 28 9.04 24.35 11.49
N ALA A 29 8.19 24.70 12.46
CA ALA A 29 7.71 26.06 12.68
C ALA A 29 8.79 26.95 13.30
N VAL A 30 9.00 28.12 12.69
CA VAL A 30 9.98 29.10 13.11
C VAL A 30 9.31 30.09 14.06
N GLN A 31 9.90 30.28 15.24
CA GLN A 31 9.38 31.21 16.23
C GLN A 31 9.48 32.66 15.72
N PRO A 32 8.51 33.54 16.03
CA PRO A 32 8.50 34.93 15.55
C PRO A 32 9.81 35.68 15.86
N THR A 33 10.31 35.52 17.08
CA THR A 33 11.57 36.15 17.54
C THR A 33 12.82 35.54 16.91
N ALA A 34 12.72 34.32 16.36
CA ALA A 34 13.85 33.57 15.83
C ALA A 34 13.97 33.61 14.30
N ILE A 35 13.02 34.21 13.56
CA ILE A 35 13.00 34.17 12.08
C ILE A 35 14.30 34.74 11.49
N ALA A 36 14.75 35.90 11.98
CA ALA A 36 15.99 36.51 11.48
C ALA A 36 17.24 35.65 11.73
N ARG A 37 17.27 34.91 12.85
CA ARG A 37 18.35 33.99 13.20
C ARG A 37 18.28 32.70 12.35
N HIS A 38 17.08 32.12 12.22
CA HIS A 38 16.83 30.95 11.36
C HIS A 38 17.26 31.20 9.92
N LEU A 39 16.87 32.34 9.33
CA LEU A 39 17.28 32.77 8.00
C LEU A 39 18.81 32.87 7.87
N LYS A 40 19.50 33.38 8.90
CA LYS A 40 20.97 33.49 8.92
C LYS A 40 21.63 32.12 8.92
N ASP A 41 21.23 31.29 9.88
CA ASP A 41 22.03 30.16 10.32
C ASP A 41 21.72 28.90 9.50
N LEU A 42 20.49 28.77 8.98
CA LEU A 42 20.04 27.58 8.23
C LEU A 42 19.87 27.83 6.73
N HIS A 43 19.60 29.07 6.32
CA HIS A 43 19.41 29.44 4.91
C HIS A 43 20.47 30.40 4.37
N HIS A 44 21.44 30.80 5.19
CA HIS A 44 22.50 31.75 4.81
C HIS A 44 21.98 33.07 4.21
N VAL A 45 20.77 33.49 4.59
CA VAL A 45 20.18 34.78 4.20
C VAL A 45 20.69 35.84 5.18
N TYR A 46 21.70 36.59 4.75
CA TYR A 46 22.32 37.66 5.53
C TYR A 46 21.50 38.96 5.53
N ARG A 47 21.85 39.89 6.43
CA ARG A 47 21.07 41.11 6.74
C ARG A 47 20.58 41.87 5.50
N ALA A 48 21.42 42.02 4.47
CA ALA A 48 21.08 42.75 3.24
C ALA A 48 19.91 42.13 2.46
N ALA A 49 19.75 40.80 2.52
CA ALA A 49 18.76 40.05 1.75
C ALA A 49 17.48 39.69 2.56
N ARG A 50 17.40 40.05 3.85
CA ARG A 50 16.26 39.67 4.71
C ARG A 50 15.01 40.52 4.53
N ARG A 51 15.14 41.72 3.94
CA ARG A 51 14.04 42.69 3.82
C ARG A 51 12.74 42.07 3.28
N PRO A 52 12.72 41.30 2.17
CA PRO A 52 11.49 40.70 1.67
C PRO A 52 10.89 39.66 2.62
N TYR A 53 11.70 38.85 3.30
CA TYR A 53 11.21 37.88 4.28
C TYR A 53 10.60 38.56 5.50
N MET A 54 11.26 39.58 6.05
CA MET A 54 10.74 40.30 7.22
C MET A 54 9.46 41.08 6.87
N ALA A 55 9.39 41.67 5.68
CA ALA A 55 8.18 42.32 5.19
C ALA A 55 7.01 41.32 5.08
N TYR A 56 7.25 40.14 4.49
CA TYR A 56 6.26 39.07 4.40
C TYR A 56 5.83 38.57 5.78
N THR A 57 6.76 38.27 6.68
CA THR A 57 6.39 37.74 8.01
C THR A 57 5.71 38.78 8.90
N SER A 58 5.97 40.07 8.67
CA SER A 58 5.30 41.15 9.41
C SER A 58 3.83 41.32 9.05
N THR A 59 3.38 40.77 7.91
CA THR A 59 1.96 40.81 7.52
C THR A 59 1.18 39.63 8.10
N LEU A 60 1.82 38.71 8.82
CA LEU A 60 1.23 37.50 9.35
C LEU A 60 0.99 37.61 10.85
N GLU A 61 -0.13 37.08 11.32
CA GLU A 61 -0.39 36.91 12.74
C GLU A 61 0.30 35.63 13.22
N LEU A 62 1.42 35.77 13.92
CA LEU A 62 2.16 34.64 14.45
C LEU A 62 2.00 34.55 15.97
N ARG A 63 1.67 33.35 16.44
CA ARG A 63 1.49 33.07 17.86
C ARG A 63 2.80 32.61 18.50
N ASP A 64 3.00 32.96 19.78
CA ASP A 64 4.13 32.45 20.55
C ASP A 64 4.02 30.92 20.75
N PRO A 65 5.14 30.17 20.71
CA PRO A 65 5.13 28.70 20.73
C PRO A 65 4.36 28.07 21.88
N GLU A 66 4.35 28.71 23.06
CA GLU A 66 3.66 28.20 24.27
C GLU A 66 2.13 28.33 24.19
N LEU A 67 1.65 29.21 23.32
CA LEU A 67 0.22 29.51 23.13
C LEU A 67 -0.37 28.82 21.89
N VAL A 68 0.47 28.15 21.09
CA VAL A 68 0.01 27.40 19.90
C VAL A 68 -0.79 26.20 20.39
N GLU A 69 -2.07 26.20 20.05
CA GLU A 69 -2.95 25.07 20.35
C GLU A 69 -2.60 23.89 19.44
N PRO A 70 -2.62 22.65 19.97
CA PRO A 70 -2.42 21.47 19.14
C PRO A 70 -3.54 21.38 18.09
N PRO A 71 -3.24 20.90 16.86
CA PRO A 71 -4.24 20.73 15.83
C PRO A 71 -5.36 19.80 16.26
N SER A 72 -6.55 20.00 15.71
CA SER A 72 -7.60 19.00 15.84
C SER A 72 -7.18 17.70 15.10
N PRO A 73 -7.75 16.55 15.49
CA PRO A 73 -7.60 15.26 14.78
C PRO A 73 -7.67 15.35 13.25
N GLU A 74 -8.61 16.14 12.74
CA GLU A 74 -8.91 16.32 11.31
C GLU A 74 -7.87 17.20 10.59
N GLN A 75 -7.08 17.97 11.35
CA GLN A 75 -6.03 18.85 10.84
C GLN A 75 -4.66 18.16 10.78
N PHE A 76 -4.60 16.87 11.12
CA PHE A 76 -3.40 16.05 11.02
C PHE A 76 -3.46 15.19 9.74
N PRO A 77 -2.36 15.10 8.95
CA PRO A 77 -1.08 15.74 9.19
C PRO A 77 -1.10 17.23 8.79
N VAL A 78 -0.45 18.06 9.60
CA VAL A 78 -0.18 19.45 9.25
C VAL A 78 0.86 19.47 8.12
N ALA A 79 0.50 20.13 7.02
CA ALA A 79 1.34 20.23 5.83
C ALA A 79 2.76 20.76 6.17
N HIS A 80 3.76 20.26 5.42
CA HIS A 80 5.18 20.64 5.54
C HIS A 80 5.90 20.28 6.86
N LEU A 81 5.23 19.59 7.80
CA LEU A 81 5.87 19.00 8.97
C LEU A 81 6.12 17.49 8.76
N PRO A 82 7.24 16.93 9.28
CA PRO A 82 7.53 15.52 9.13
C PRO A 82 6.61 14.72 10.06
N VAL A 83 6.01 13.65 9.53
CA VAL A 83 5.31 12.66 10.33
C VAL A 83 6.33 11.65 10.85
N GLU A 84 6.40 11.49 12.16
CA GLU A 84 7.32 10.58 12.85
C GLU A 84 6.53 9.53 13.62
N ARG A 85 7.08 8.32 13.76
CA ARG A 85 6.50 7.31 14.64
C ARG A 85 6.89 7.60 16.08
N GLY A 86 5.93 7.48 16.99
CA GLY A 86 6.17 7.58 18.42
C GLY A 86 5.16 6.77 19.22
N TRP A 87 4.99 7.17 20.47
CA TRP A 87 4.29 6.44 21.49
C TRP A 87 3.32 7.34 22.24
N ARG A 88 2.14 6.80 22.50
CA ARG A 88 1.09 7.40 23.32
C ARG A 88 0.94 6.61 24.60
N CYS A 89 0.82 7.29 25.74
CA CYS A 89 0.45 6.63 26.99
C CYS A 89 -1.00 6.15 26.93
N SER A 90 -1.25 4.89 27.31
CA SER A 90 -2.58 4.28 27.35
C SER A 90 -3.29 4.48 28.68
N ALA A 91 -2.65 5.11 29.68
CA ALA A 91 -3.26 5.32 30.99
C ALA A 91 -4.49 6.25 30.87
N PRO A 92 -5.62 5.91 31.52
CA PRO A 92 -6.83 6.73 31.47
C PRO A 92 -6.56 8.19 31.89
N GLY A 93 -6.96 9.13 31.05
CA GLY A 93 -6.75 10.57 31.29
C GLY A 93 -5.33 11.07 31.03
N CYS A 94 -4.40 10.24 30.53
CA CYS A 94 -3.04 10.65 30.20
C CYS A 94 -2.89 10.93 28.70
N GLY A 95 -2.72 12.21 28.33
CA GLY A 95 -2.46 12.64 26.96
C GLY A 95 -0.98 12.63 26.55
N TYR A 96 -0.11 11.91 27.26
CA TYR A 96 1.34 12.00 27.03
C TYR A 96 1.77 11.32 25.73
N LEU A 97 2.57 12.04 24.94
CA LEU A 97 3.11 11.62 23.65
C LEU A 97 4.63 11.77 23.65
N CYS A 98 5.34 10.83 23.05
CA CYS A 98 6.79 10.93 22.88
C CYS A 98 7.32 10.10 21.70
N ALA A 99 8.43 10.53 21.09
CA ALA A 99 9.01 9.82 19.94
C ALA A 99 9.88 8.58 20.30
N SER A 100 10.09 8.26 21.58
CA SER A 100 11.00 7.16 21.96
C SER A 100 10.48 6.34 23.12
N THR A 101 10.68 5.02 23.05
CA THR A 101 10.25 4.06 24.08
C THR A 101 10.87 4.39 25.43
N LYS A 102 12.15 4.76 25.46
CA LYS A 102 12.85 5.17 26.70
C LYS A 102 12.18 6.34 27.43
N ARG A 103 11.63 7.31 26.69
CA ARG A 103 10.88 8.42 27.32
C ARG A 103 9.57 7.93 27.92
N MET A 104 8.90 6.99 27.26
CA MET A 104 7.67 6.40 27.78
C MET A 104 7.92 5.52 29.02
N GLU A 105 8.99 4.72 29.00
CA GLU A 105 9.42 3.92 30.15
C GLU A 105 9.75 4.77 31.37
N ASN A 106 10.32 5.96 31.17
CA ASN A 106 10.60 6.92 32.24
C ASN A 106 9.33 7.68 32.69
N HIS A 107 8.42 7.95 31.76
CA HIS A 107 7.16 8.63 32.03
C HIS A 107 6.27 7.85 33.00
N TRP A 108 6.20 6.52 32.83
CA TRP A 108 5.30 5.66 33.60
C TRP A 108 5.55 5.66 35.11
N PRO A 109 6.77 5.42 35.62
CA PRO A 109 7.07 5.57 37.04
C PRO A 109 6.82 7.00 37.54
N ALA A 110 7.15 8.00 36.73
CA ALA A 110 7.06 9.41 37.12
C ALA A 110 5.62 9.95 37.22
N LYS A 111 4.69 9.45 36.38
CA LYS A 111 3.30 9.94 36.32
C LYS A 111 2.25 8.94 36.80
N HIS A 112 2.56 7.65 36.75
CA HIS A 112 1.63 6.58 37.11
C HIS A 112 2.11 5.72 38.29
N GLY A 113 3.29 6.01 38.86
CA GLY A 113 3.78 5.38 40.09
C GLY A 113 4.17 3.90 39.94
N ARG A 114 4.16 3.36 38.72
CA ARG A 114 4.60 1.99 38.42
C ARG A 114 5.40 1.93 37.12
N LYS A 115 6.20 0.87 36.96
CA LYS A 115 6.86 0.58 35.68
C LYS A 115 5.79 0.23 34.63
N GLY A 116 5.94 0.79 33.44
CA GLY A 116 5.07 0.49 32.31
C GLY A 116 5.48 -0.80 31.60
N LEU A 117 4.50 -1.50 31.05
CA LEU A 117 4.59 -2.73 30.27
C LEU A 117 4.39 -2.40 28.79
N ALA A 118 5.39 -2.68 27.96
CA ALA A 118 5.39 -2.26 26.56
C ALA A 118 4.25 -2.81 25.70
N SER A 119 3.56 -3.87 26.14
CA SER A 119 2.41 -4.47 25.46
C SER A 119 1.10 -3.72 25.68
N ASP A 120 0.90 -3.13 26.87
CA ASP A 120 -0.43 -2.68 27.32
C ASP A 120 -0.48 -1.18 27.66
N ASP A 121 0.64 -0.62 28.06
CA ASP A 121 0.70 0.69 28.72
C ASP A 121 0.96 1.86 27.76
N TRP A 122 1.31 1.57 26.52
CA TRP A 122 1.41 2.57 25.47
C TRP A 122 1.18 1.97 24.09
N THR A 123 0.69 2.78 23.16
CA THR A 123 0.45 2.38 21.77
C THR A 123 1.31 3.18 20.82
N SER A 124 1.70 2.58 19.69
CA SER A 124 2.35 3.33 18.61
C SER A 124 1.36 4.31 17.99
N VAL A 125 1.81 5.52 17.68
CA VAL A 125 1.03 6.57 17.04
C VAL A 125 1.91 7.40 16.12
N LEU A 126 1.30 8.02 15.11
CA LEU A 126 1.97 9.03 14.28
C LEU A 126 2.00 10.36 15.01
N LEU A 127 3.16 10.99 15.05
CA LEU A 127 3.40 12.25 15.75
C LEU A 127 3.88 13.31 14.76
N GLN A 128 3.48 14.55 15.03
CA GLN A 128 4.09 15.74 14.48
C GLN A 128 4.37 16.72 15.63
N THR A 129 5.25 17.68 15.39
CA THR A 129 5.53 18.78 16.31
C THR A 129 5.78 20.04 15.49
N PHE A 130 5.26 21.17 15.94
CA PHE A 130 5.56 22.46 15.34
C PHE A 130 7.02 22.84 15.61
N PHE A 131 7.45 22.74 16.88
CA PHE A 131 8.74 23.26 17.32
C PHE A 131 9.69 22.14 17.75
N ARG A 132 10.99 22.47 17.81
CA ARG A 132 12.07 21.56 18.24
C ARG A 132 12.76 22.09 19.49
N GLY A 133 13.59 21.24 20.11
CA GLY A 133 14.36 21.59 21.30
C GLY A 133 13.47 21.66 22.55
N ASN A 134 13.60 22.74 23.32
CA ASN A 134 12.90 22.89 24.60
C ASN A 134 11.39 23.17 24.45
N MET A 135 10.92 23.52 23.25
CA MET A 135 9.50 23.82 22.97
C MET A 135 8.78 22.66 22.29
N LEU A 136 9.34 21.46 22.41
CA LEU A 136 8.84 20.29 21.70
C LEU A 136 7.51 19.82 22.33
N GLN A 137 6.46 19.86 21.53
CA GLN A 137 5.13 19.39 21.91
C GLN A 137 4.58 18.54 20.76
N TYR A 138 4.43 17.25 21.03
CA TYR A 138 3.88 16.33 20.06
C TYR A 138 2.36 16.42 20.03
N PHE A 139 1.80 16.28 18.83
CA PHE A 139 0.38 16.09 18.59
C PHE A 139 0.21 14.96 17.56
N THR A 140 -1.02 14.46 17.46
CA THR A 140 -1.36 13.29 16.65
C THR A 140 -2.82 13.39 16.22
N ASN A 141 -3.19 12.72 15.13
CA ASN A 141 -4.58 12.65 14.65
C ASN A 141 -5.53 11.95 15.62
N HIS A 142 -5.04 11.20 16.59
CA HIS A 142 -5.92 10.53 17.54
C HIS A 142 -6.29 11.51 18.67
N PRO A 143 -7.57 11.80 18.94
CA PRO A 143 -7.97 12.51 20.16
C PRO A 143 -7.42 11.82 21.41
N ALA A 144 -7.29 12.56 22.52
CA ALA A 144 -6.92 12.04 23.86
C ALA A 144 -7.94 11.01 24.43
N GLY A 145 -8.84 10.49 23.60
CA GLY A 145 -9.88 9.53 23.95
C GLY A 145 -10.40 8.67 22.78
N TYR A 146 -9.73 8.62 21.62
CA TYR A 146 -10.01 7.60 20.59
C TYR A 146 -8.85 6.59 20.58
N PRO A 147 -8.88 5.58 21.45
CA PRO A 147 -7.88 4.53 21.42
C PRO A 147 -8.10 3.66 20.17
N LEU A 148 -7.03 3.11 19.58
CA LEU A 148 -7.09 1.92 18.72
C LEU A 148 -8.04 0.84 19.29
N ASN A 149 -8.20 0.83 20.63
CA ASN A 149 -9.14 -0.01 21.35
C ASN A 149 -10.61 0.18 20.96
N ASP A 150 -11.07 1.29 20.35
CA ASP A 150 -12.50 1.44 20.06
C ASP A 150 -12.96 0.63 18.85
N HIS A 151 -12.17 0.58 17.77
CA HIS A 151 -12.45 -0.36 16.67
C HIS A 151 -12.28 -1.81 17.13
N VAL A 152 -11.23 -2.10 17.92
CA VAL A 152 -11.05 -3.43 18.51
C VAL A 152 -12.25 -3.81 19.39
N ARG A 153 -12.69 -2.93 20.29
CA ARG A 153 -13.86 -3.17 21.17
C ARG A 153 -15.15 -3.29 20.37
N SER A 154 -15.36 -2.44 19.36
CA SER A 154 -16.57 -2.48 18.53
C SER A 154 -16.63 -3.79 17.75
N LEU A 155 -15.56 -4.15 17.04
CA LEU A 155 -15.46 -5.41 16.30
C LEU A 155 -15.54 -6.61 17.24
N THR A 156 -14.90 -6.56 18.41
CA THR A 156 -15.00 -7.62 19.42
C THR A 156 -16.43 -7.77 19.94
N LYS A 157 -17.15 -6.65 20.13
CA LYS A 157 -18.55 -6.67 20.57
C LYS A 157 -19.48 -7.25 19.50
N VAL A 158 -19.25 -6.91 18.23
CA VAL A 158 -20.06 -7.36 17.09
C VAL A 158 -19.82 -8.85 16.80
N TYR A 159 -18.56 -9.28 16.72
CA TYR A 159 -18.19 -10.60 16.22
C TYR A 159 -17.86 -11.62 17.32
N GLN A 160 -17.64 -11.19 18.56
CA GLN A 160 -17.34 -12.05 19.71
C GLN A 160 -16.24 -13.09 19.43
N PRO A 161 -15.05 -12.66 18.92
CA PRO A 161 -13.98 -13.59 18.55
C PRO A 161 -13.48 -14.40 19.75
N ASP A 162 -13.05 -15.63 19.50
CA ASP A 162 -12.39 -16.46 20.51
C ASP A 162 -11.01 -15.91 20.90
N GLN A 163 -10.30 -16.58 21.82
CA GLN A 163 -9.01 -16.10 22.31
C GLN A 163 -7.94 -15.97 21.21
N VAL A 164 -7.95 -16.85 20.20
CA VAL A 164 -6.98 -16.80 19.10
C VAL A 164 -7.32 -15.66 18.17
N ASP A 165 -8.61 -15.51 17.83
CA ASP A 165 -9.09 -14.46 16.95
C ASP A 165 -8.99 -13.07 17.61
N GLN A 166 -9.11 -12.96 18.93
CA GLN A 166 -8.80 -11.72 19.66
C GLN A 166 -7.34 -11.31 19.47
N ARG A 167 -6.41 -12.27 19.54
CA ARG A 167 -4.98 -12.00 19.32
C ARG A 167 -4.69 -11.58 17.88
N ILE A 168 -5.33 -12.24 16.91
CA ILE A 168 -5.26 -11.86 15.50
C ILE A 168 -5.78 -10.43 15.34
N LEU A 169 -6.98 -10.11 15.83
CA LEU A 169 -7.55 -8.78 15.75
C LEU A 169 -6.67 -7.71 16.39
N THR A 170 -6.11 -7.96 17.58
CA THR A 170 -5.15 -7.04 18.20
C THR A 170 -3.89 -6.87 17.35
N HIS A 171 -3.38 -7.96 16.76
CA HIS A 171 -2.22 -7.91 15.87
C HIS A 171 -2.48 -7.12 14.58
N TYR A 172 -3.72 -7.12 14.08
CA TYR A 172 -4.10 -6.30 12.94
C TYR A 172 -3.79 -4.84 13.19
N PHE A 173 -4.32 -4.29 14.28
CA PHE A 173 -4.15 -2.89 14.67
C PHE A 173 -2.75 -2.58 15.21
N ALA A 174 -2.00 -3.58 15.67
CA ALA A 174 -0.64 -3.37 16.15
C ALA A 174 0.41 -3.38 15.02
N SER A 175 0.17 -4.10 13.93
CA SER A 175 1.21 -4.35 12.93
C SER A 175 0.71 -4.60 11.51
N THR A 176 -0.33 -5.40 11.31
CA THR A 176 -0.70 -5.86 9.95
C THR A 176 -1.20 -4.73 9.07
N PHE A 177 -1.99 -3.80 9.60
CA PHE A 177 -2.51 -2.67 8.80
C PHE A 177 -1.37 -1.85 8.17
N GLU A 178 -0.23 -1.75 8.84
CA GLU A 178 0.95 -1.05 8.32
C GLU A 178 1.67 -1.84 7.23
N SER A 179 1.53 -3.16 7.22
CA SER A 179 2.17 -4.01 6.21
C SER A 179 1.47 -3.92 4.84
N PHE A 180 0.24 -3.40 4.80
CA PHE A 180 -0.49 -3.11 3.57
C PHE A 180 -0.08 -1.76 2.96
N MET A 181 0.76 -1.00 3.67
CA MET A 181 1.15 0.35 3.32
C MET A 181 2.40 0.36 2.45
N LEU A 182 2.27 0.83 1.22
CA LEU A 182 3.38 1.40 0.48
C LEU A 182 3.31 2.92 0.69
N LYS A 183 4.46 3.57 0.93
CA LYS A 183 4.57 4.91 1.55
C LYS A 183 3.87 6.04 0.76
N GLU A 184 2.55 6.09 0.86
CA GLU A 184 1.69 7.22 0.50
C GLU A 184 1.05 7.76 1.77
N ASP A 185 1.00 9.09 1.86
CA ASP A 185 0.65 9.82 3.09
C ASP A 185 -0.80 9.60 3.58
N ASN A 186 -1.67 8.91 2.79
CA ASN A 186 -3.11 8.76 3.09
C ASN A 186 -3.61 7.31 3.26
N MET A 187 -2.80 6.27 3.00
CA MET A 187 -3.26 4.88 3.12
C MET A 187 -3.47 4.46 4.59
N ALA A 188 -2.87 5.18 5.55
CA ALA A 188 -2.81 4.78 6.97
C ALA A 188 -4.19 4.91 7.60
N GLU A 189 -4.86 6.02 7.32
CA GLU A 189 -6.20 6.31 7.78
C GLU A 189 -7.21 5.28 7.28
N ILE A 190 -7.05 4.83 6.04
CA ILE A 190 -7.96 3.88 5.42
C ILE A 190 -7.89 2.53 6.11
N TRP A 191 -6.68 1.97 6.23
CA TRP A 191 -6.50 0.66 6.85
C TRP A 191 -6.67 0.70 8.37
N LEU A 192 -6.41 1.84 9.03
CA LEU A 192 -6.56 1.94 10.48
C LEU A 192 -8.01 2.23 10.93
N HIS A 193 -8.77 3.01 10.15
CA HIS A 193 -10.08 3.53 10.57
C HIS A 193 -11.21 3.17 9.61
N VAL A 194 -11.04 3.47 8.32
CA VAL A 194 -12.13 3.33 7.33
C VAL A 194 -12.51 1.86 7.16
N VAL A 195 -11.54 1.02 6.83
CA VAL A 195 -11.75 -0.42 6.55
C VAL A 195 -12.30 -1.14 7.79
N PRO A 196 -11.77 -0.92 9.00
CA PRO A 196 -12.40 -1.42 10.24
C PRO A 196 -13.80 -0.87 10.52
N GLY A 197 -14.10 0.36 10.12
CA GLY A 197 -15.45 0.93 10.18
C GLY A 197 -16.41 0.20 9.25
N ILE A 198 -16.00 -0.04 8.00
CA ILE A 198 -16.75 -0.83 7.03
C ILE A 198 -16.95 -2.27 7.54
N ALA A 199 -15.92 -2.86 8.13
CA ALA A 199 -15.96 -4.21 8.68
C ALA A 199 -16.98 -4.39 9.82
N GLN A 200 -17.44 -3.31 10.47
CA GLN A 200 -18.53 -3.41 11.47
C GLN A 200 -19.89 -3.69 10.83
N GLN A 201 -20.08 -3.28 9.57
CA GLN A 201 -21.35 -3.41 8.84
C GLN A 201 -21.31 -4.55 7.81
N HIS A 202 -20.12 -4.91 7.34
CA HIS A 202 -19.91 -5.90 6.29
C HIS A 202 -19.01 -7.05 6.79
N PRO A 203 -19.59 -8.19 7.21
CA PRO A 203 -18.82 -9.27 7.83
C PRO A 203 -17.73 -9.86 6.93
N PHE A 204 -17.94 -9.94 5.62
CA PHE A 204 -16.90 -10.41 4.70
C PHE A 204 -15.62 -9.56 4.74
N VAL A 205 -15.73 -8.25 5.00
CA VAL A 205 -14.56 -7.38 5.19
C VAL A 205 -13.84 -7.71 6.50
N PHE A 206 -14.58 -7.92 7.59
CA PHE A 206 -13.99 -8.37 8.87
C PHE A 206 -13.22 -9.68 8.70
N HIS A 207 -13.85 -10.68 8.08
CA HIS A 207 -13.22 -11.97 7.82
C HIS A 207 -11.99 -11.84 6.89
N GLY A 208 -12.02 -10.96 5.88
CA GLY A 208 -10.85 -10.65 5.05
C GLY A 208 -9.67 -10.05 5.83
N ILE A 209 -9.96 -9.11 6.76
CA ILE A 209 -8.95 -8.53 7.67
C ILE A 209 -8.31 -9.64 8.50
N MET A 210 -9.14 -10.49 9.11
CA MET A 210 -8.69 -11.59 9.97
C MET A 210 -7.85 -12.60 9.20
N ALA A 211 -8.25 -12.95 7.97
CA ALA A 211 -7.54 -13.90 7.13
C ALA A 211 -6.13 -13.40 6.77
N CYS A 212 -6.02 -12.15 6.30
CA CYS A 212 -4.71 -11.56 5.97
C CYS A 212 -3.83 -11.42 7.22
N THR A 213 -4.41 -11.04 8.34
CA THR A 213 -3.69 -10.85 9.62
C THR A 213 -3.16 -12.17 10.15
N ALA A 214 -3.94 -13.25 10.05
CA ALA A 214 -3.48 -14.58 10.44
C ALA A 214 -2.29 -15.03 9.57
N LEU A 215 -2.32 -14.82 8.25
CA LEU A 215 -1.16 -15.13 7.40
C LEU A 215 0.06 -14.26 7.71
N HIS A 216 -0.13 -13.00 8.06
CA HIS A 216 0.97 -12.14 8.50
C HIS A 216 1.59 -12.66 9.81
N MET A 217 0.76 -13.09 10.77
CA MET A 217 1.25 -13.74 11.98
C MET A 217 1.96 -15.07 11.69
N ALA A 218 1.47 -15.87 10.74
CA ALA A 218 2.12 -17.11 10.31
C ALA A 218 3.52 -16.84 9.74
N HIS A 219 3.67 -15.77 8.95
CA HIS A 219 4.96 -15.33 8.42
C HIS A 219 5.93 -14.89 9.52
N LEU A 220 5.46 -14.12 10.51
CA LEU A 220 6.28 -13.61 11.61
C LEU A 220 6.59 -14.67 12.69
N GLN A 221 5.78 -15.73 12.79
CA GLN A 221 5.90 -16.79 13.81
C GLN A 221 5.90 -18.18 13.15
N PRO A 222 7.02 -18.61 12.55
CA PRO A 222 7.11 -19.90 11.85
C PRO A 222 6.70 -21.10 12.71
N ASP A 223 7.02 -21.09 14.01
CA ASP A 223 6.68 -22.16 14.96
C ASP A 223 5.16 -22.38 15.12
N ARG A 224 4.36 -21.35 14.83
CA ARG A 224 2.90 -21.38 14.91
C ARG A 224 2.22 -21.16 13.55
N ALA A 225 2.99 -21.23 12.47
CA ALA A 225 2.49 -20.94 11.12
C ALA A 225 1.28 -21.81 10.77
N ALA A 226 1.32 -23.12 11.06
CA ALA A 226 0.22 -24.03 10.78
C ALA A 226 -1.10 -23.63 11.48
N GLU A 227 -1.05 -23.21 12.75
CA GLU A 227 -2.21 -22.75 13.51
C GLU A 227 -2.85 -21.53 12.83
N TYR A 228 -2.02 -20.54 12.49
CA TYR A 228 -2.48 -19.30 11.89
C TYR A 228 -2.93 -19.47 10.43
N THR A 229 -2.30 -20.35 9.65
CA THR A 229 -2.74 -20.67 8.29
C THR A 229 -4.13 -21.32 8.30
N VAL A 230 -4.40 -22.24 9.24
CA VAL A 230 -5.75 -22.84 9.38
C VAL A 230 -6.79 -21.78 9.75
N ARG A 231 -6.44 -20.85 10.66
CA ARG A 231 -7.31 -19.71 10.98
C ARG A 231 -7.57 -18.82 9.77
N ALA A 232 -6.53 -18.53 9.00
CA ALA A 232 -6.65 -17.72 7.78
C ALA A 232 -7.62 -18.34 6.78
N LEU A 233 -7.47 -19.64 6.50
CA LEU A 233 -8.35 -20.41 5.61
C LEU A 233 -9.81 -20.37 6.11
N SER A 234 -10.02 -20.60 7.41
CA SER A 234 -11.36 -20.59 8.01
C SER A 234 -12.07 -19.24 7.85
N HIS A 235 -11.35 -18.13 8.10
CA HIS A 235 -11.92 -16.80 7.87
C HIS A 235 -12.15 -16.53 6.38
N GLN A 236 -11.24 -16.96 5.50
CA GLN A 236 -11.37 -16.77 4.07
C GLN A 236 -12.60 -17.46 3.48
N ASP A 237 -12.89 -18.70 3.90
CA ASP A 237 -14.06 -19.45 3.43
C ASP A 237 -15.37 -18.71 3.76
N VAL A 238 -15.47 -18.16 4.97
CA VAL A 238 -16.61 -17.34 5.38
C VAL A 238 -16.68 -16.05 4.55
N ALA A 239 -15.56 -15.34 4.41
CA ALA A 239 -15.47 -14.09 3.67
C ALA A 239 -15.90 -14.26 2.20
N ILE A 240 -15.33 -15.23 1.48
CA ILE A 240 -15.61 -15.49 0.07
C ILE A 240 -17.08 -15.82 -0.16
N SER A 241 -17.69 -16.65 0.72
CA SER A 241 -19.09 -17.04 0.56
C SER A 241 -20.04 -15.84 0.54
N GLN A 242 -19.84 -14.89 1.44
CA GLN A 242 -20.64 -13.67 1.56
C GLN A 242 -20.27 -12.64 0.49
N PHE A 243 -18.99 -12.55 0.16
CA PHE A 243 -18.51 -11.64 -0.87
C PHE A 243 -19.11 -11.96 -2.24
N ARG A 244 -19.21 -13.26 -2.60
CA ARG A 244 -19.88 -13.70 -3.84
C ARG A 244 -21.32 -13.23 -3.93
N TYR A 245 -22.06 -13.25 -2.83
CA TYR A 245 -23.41 -12.70 -2.83
C TYR A 245 -23.42 -11.17 -3.00
N ALA A 246 -22.52 -10.48 -2.30
CA ALA A 246 -22.46 -9.02 -2.31
C ALA A 246 -22.03 -8.45 -3.68
N ILE A 247 -21.13 -9.14 -4.39
CA ILE A 247 -20.63 -8.70 -5.70
C ILE A 247 -21.66 -8.91 -6.82
N ASP A 248 -22.54 -9.90 -6.69
CA ASP A 248 -23.68 -10.10 -7.60
C ASP A 248 -24.79 -9.03 -7.39
N HIS A 249 -24.74 -8.29 -6.28
CA HIS A 249 -25.72 -7.27 -5.91
C HIS A 249 -25.04 -5.95 -5.52
N PRO A 250 -24.31 -5.29 -6.45
CA PRO A 250 -23.63 -4.04 -6.17
C PRO A 250 -24.64 -2.94 -5.85
N SER A 251 -24.34 -2.15 -4.82
CA SER A 251 -25.16 -1.03 -4.37
C SER A 251 -24.28 0.08 -3.80
N ARG A 252 -24.80 1.30 -3.70
CA ARG A 252 -24.09 2.40 -3.04
C ARG A 252 -23.72 2.12 -1.59
N GLN A 253 -24.41 1.17 -0.93
CA GLN A 253 -24.18 0.82 0.47
C GLN A 253 -23.02 -0.17 0.65
N ASN A 254 -22.80 -1.08 -0.31
CA ASN A 254 -21.75 -2.10 -0.22
C ASN A 254 -20.55 -1.84 -1.14
N ALA A 255 -20.61 -0.88 -2.06
CA ALA A 255 -19.54 -0.61 -3.04
C ALA A 255 -18.16 -0.38 -2.37
N ASN A 256 -18.10 0.46 -1.34
CA ASN A 256 -16.86 0.71 -0.58
C ASN A 256 -16.35 -0.58 0.12
N ALA A 257 -17.25 -1.45 0.56
CA ALA A 257 -16.90 -2.74 1.16
C ALA A 257 -16.37 -3.74 0.12
N LEU A 258 -16.94 -3.74 -1.08
CA LEU A 258 -16.49 -4.59 -2.19
C LEU A 258 -15.07 -4.23 -2.61
N VAL A 259 -14.75 -2.94 -2.73
CA VAL A 259 -13.40 -2.47 -3.04
C VAL A 259 -12.42 -2.82 -1.91
N ALA A 260 -12.75 -2.49 -0.66
CA ALA A 260 -11.90 -2.83 0.48
C ALA A 260 -11.60 -4.33 0.59
N PHE A 261 -12.62 -5.18 0.41
CA PHE A 261 -12.41 -6.62 0.41
C PHE A 261 -11.61 -7.10 -0.80
N GLY A 262 -11.85 -6.53 -1.98
CA GLY A 262 -11.06 -6.83 -3.17
C GLY A 262 -9.57 -6.62 -2.94
N TYR A 263 -9.21 -5.57 -2.19
CA TYR A 263 -7.84 -5.34 -1.79
C TYR A 263 -7.29 -6.44 -0.88
N LEU A 264 -8.04 -6.78 0.17
CA LEU A 264 -7.68 -7.84 1.11
C LEU A 264 -7.55 -9.21 0.43
N LEU A 265 -8.44 -9.51 -0.53
CA LEU A 265 -8.45 -10.76 -1.27
C LEU A 265 -7.16 -10.95 -2.09
N THR A 266 -6.65 -9.89 -2.72
CA THR A 266 -5.38 -9.94 -3.45
C THR A 266 -4.21 -10.21 -2.51
N VAL A 267 -4.14 -9.50 -1.38
CA VAL A 267 -3.10 -9.73 -0.36
C VAL A 267 -3.17 -11.15 0.20
N TYR A 268 -4.38 -11.61 0.55
CA TYR A 268 -4.60 -12.97 1.01
C TYR A 268 -4.14 -14.00 -0.01
N SER A 269 -4.52 -13.85 -1.28
CA SER A 269 -4.17 -14.81 -2.35
C SER A 269 -2.65 -14.91 -2.49
N PHE A 270 -1.98 -13.76 -2.48
CA PHE A 270 -0.52 -13.69 -2.53
C PHE A 270 0.15 -14.28 -1.29
N ALA A 271 -0.43 -14.13 -0.10
CA ALA A 271 0.15 -14.71 1.11
C ALA A 271 -0.14 -16.22 1.25
N ALA A 272 -1.35 -16.67 0.92
CA ALA A 272 -1.81 -18.04 1.15
C ALA A 272 -1.04 -19.04 0.29
N ASP A 273 -0.79 -18.70 -0.97
CA ASP A 273 -0.02 -19.55 -1.87
C ASP A 273 1.45 -19.73 -1.39
N LEU A 274 1.95 -18.99 -0.37
CA LEU A 274 3.34 -19.09 0.13
C LEU A 274 3.44 -20.30 1.06
N SER A 275 2.34 -20.55 1.78
CA SER A 275 2.19 -21.66 2.71
C SER A 275 1.92 -22.99 2.01
N ASN A 276 1.57 -22.96 0.71
CA ASN A 276 1.21 -24.13 -0.07
C ASN A 276 2.19 -24.28 -1.25
N ASP A 277 3.19 -25.16 -1.12
CA ASP A 277 4.24 -25.34 -2.14
C ASP A 277 3.72 -25.88 -3.49
N GLU A 278 2.48 -26.36 -3.54
CA GLU A 278 1.86 -26.93 -4.75
C GLU A 278 1.01 -25.96 -5.57
N ASN A 279 0.78 -24.71 -5.12
CA ASN A 279 -0.02 -23.72 -5.85
C ASN A 279 0.82 -22.50 -6.31
N PRO A 280 1.38 -22.54 -7.53
CA PRO A 280 1.96 -21.35 -8.15
C PRO A 280 0.89 -20.31 -8.45
N LEU A 281 1.22 -19.07 -8.09
CA LEU A 281 0.48 -17.82 -8.23
C LEU A 281 -0.23 -17.52 -9.57
N PHE A 282 0.08 -18.24 -10.65
CA PHE A 282 -0.57 -18.09 -11.96
C PHE A 282 -0.70 -19.42 -12.74
N ILE A 283 -0.23 -20.54 -12.17
CA ILE A 283 -0.05 -21.80 -12.90
C ILE A 283 -0.36 -22.96 -11.95
N VAL A 284 -1.63 -23.35 -11.82
CA VAL A 284 -1.93 -24.63 -11.18
C VAL A 284 -1.61 -25.73 -12.18
N ASP A 285 -0.47 -26.39 -12.00
CA ASP A 285 -0.14 -27.62 -12.71
C ASP A 285 -0.76 -28.77 -11.90
N ASP A 286 -1.91 -29.30 -12.34
CA ASP A 286 -2.52 -30.51 -11.80
C ASP A 286 -1.68 -31.73 -12.25
N SER A 287 -0.39 -31.73 -11.88
CA SER A 287 0.62 -32.74 -12.21
C SER A 287 0.33 -34.11 -11.55
N ASN A 288 -0.67 -34.17 -10.68
CA ASN A 288 -1.21 -35.41 -10.12
C ASN A 288 -2.44 -35.95 -10.89
N SER A 289 -2.88 -35.29 -11.97
CA SER A 289 -3.86 -35.87 -12.89
C SER A 289 -3.13 -36.56 -14.04
N GLU A 290 -3.40 -37.86 -14.25
CA GLU A 290 -2.83 -38.70 -15.32
C GLU A 290 -3.13 -38.20 -16.77
N TRP A 291 -3.72 -37.02 -16.94
CA TRP A 291 -4.08 -36.39 -18.22
C TRP A 291 -3.50 -34.97 -18.30
N GLY A 292 -2.36 -34.83 -18.98
CA GLY A 292 -1.65 -33.56 -19.22
C GLY A 292 -2.34 -32.55 -20.16
N ASP A 293 -3.65 -32.68 -20.38
CA ASP A 293 -4.44 -31.88 -21.34
C ASP A 293 -5.36 -30.84 -20.67
N LYS A 294 -5.32 -30.67 -19.34
CA LYS A 294 -6.15 -29.64 -18.68
C LYS A 294 -5.58 -28.24 -18.90
N PRO A 295 -6.44 -27.25 -19.24
CA PRO A 295 -6.03 -25.85 -19.33
C PRO A 295 -5.53 -25.35 -17.97
N LEU A 296 -4.57 -24.43 -18.00
CA LEU A 296 -4.06 -23.77 -16.79
C LEU A 296 -5.20 -23.05 -16.08
N ALA A 297 -5.44 -23.37 -14.81
CA ALA A 297 -6.38 -22.62 -13.99
C ALA A 297 -5.76 -21.29 -13.59
N LEU A 298 -6.33 -20.19 -14.08
CA LEU A 298 -5.90 -18.85 -13.68
C LEU A 298 -6.44 -18.48 -12.29
N PRO A 299 -5.74 -17.65 -11.52
CA PRO A 299 -6.13 -17.33 -10.15
C PRO A 299 -7.45 -16.56 -10.09
N GLN A 300 -8.28 -16.87 -9.09
CA GLN A 300 -9.57 -16.20 -8.88
C GLN A 300 -9.42 -14.69 -8.65
N TRP A 301 -8.31 -14.24 -8.05
CA TRP A 301 -8.04 -12.81 -7.85
C TRP A 301 -7.83 -12.08 -9.18
N LEU A 302 -7.22 -12.70 -10.20
CA LEU A 302 -6.99 -12.06 -11.49
C LEU A 302 -8.31 -11.80 -12.21
N TYR A 303 -9.22 -12.79 -12.22
CA TYR A 303 -10.58 -12.59 -12.72
C TYR A 303 -11.32 -11.52 -11.93
N PHE A 304 -11.22 -11.56 -10.60
CA PHE A 304 -11.89 -10.60 -9.74
C PHE A 304 -11.41 -9.16 -9.98
N VAL A 305 -10.10 -8.92 -10.07
CA VAL A 305 -9.55 -7.58 -10.30
C VAL A 305 -9.89 -7.07 -11.71
N ARG A 306 -9.96 -7.95 -12.72
CA ARG A 306 -10.35 -7.60 -14.09
C ARG A 306 -11.85 -7.34 -14.23
N ALA A 307 -12.69 -8.21 -13.67
CA ALA A 307 -14.15 -8.10 -13.75
C ALA A 307 -14.72 -7.09 -12.74
N GLY A 308 -13.98 -6.79 -11.66
CA GLY A 308 -14.38 -5.90 -10.57
C GLY A 308 -14.70 -4.48 -11.03
N CYS A 309 -13.95 -3.95 -11.99
CA CYS A 309 -14.23 -2.63 -12.57
C CYS A 309 -15.57 -2.61 -13.30
N VAL A 310 -15.89 -3.66 -14.08
CA VAL A 310 -17.16 -3.78 -14.82
C VAL A 310 -18.34 -4.00 -13.87
N MET A 311 -18.18 -4.84 -12.86
CA MET A 311 -19.24 -5.15 -11.88
C MET A 311 -19.58 -3.96 -10.97
N LEU A 312 -18.66 -3.01 -10.81
CA LEU A 312 -18.87 -1.82 -10.00
C LEU A 312 -19.21 -0.58 -10.82
N CYS A 313 -19.24 -0.63 -12.16
CA CYS A 313 -19.47 0.54 -13.02
C CYS A 313 -20.68 1.38 -12.60
N ASP A 314 -21.82 0.73 -12.31
CA ASP A 314 -23.08 1.41 -11.96
C ASP A 314 -23.06 2.09 -10.57
N VAL A 315 -22.06 1.77 -9.74
CA VAL A 315 -21.91 2.28 -8.37
C VAL A 315 -20.54 2.91 -8.11
N TRP A 316 -19.73 3.07 -9.16
CA TRP A 316 -18.35 3.52 -9.06
C TRP A 316 -18.25 4.95 -8.52
N ASP A 317 -19.21 5.81 -8.89
CA ASP A 317 -19.33 7.18 -8.39
C ASP A 317 -19.45 7.24 -6.85
N ALA A 318 -20.06 6.23 -6.23
CA ALA A 318 -20.18 6.11 -4.78
C ALA A 318 -18.87 5.67 -4.10
N VAL A 319 -17.93 5.09 -4.84
CA VAL A 319 -16.58 4.77 -4.36
C VAL A 319 -15.67 5.99 -4.51
N GLU A 320 -15.72 6.68 -5.66
CA GLU A 320 -14.94 7.90 -5.93
C GLU A 320 -15.24 9.03 -4.94
N THR A 321 -16.51 9.17 -4.56
CA THR A 321 -16.95 10.15 -3.55
C THR A 321 -16.95 9.59 -2.13
N GLY A 322 -16.69 8.29 -1.99
CA GLY A 322 -16.81 7.53 -0.75
C GLY A 322 -15.53 7.51 0.10
N PRO A 323 -15.61 6.89 1.28
CA PRO A 323 -14.48 6.79 2.21
C PRO A 323 -13.32 5.94 1.68
N THR A 324 -13.53 5.08 0.67
CA THR A 324 -12.45 4.29 0.03
C THR A 324 -11.93 4.90 -1.27
N LYS A 325 -12.19 6.18 -1.56
CA LYS A 325 -11.78 6.85 -2.80
C LYS A 325 -10.29 6.69 -3.16
N VAL A 326 -9.40 6.65 -2.17
CA VAL A 326 -7.95 6.49 -2.41
C VAL A 326 -7.64 5.07 -2.90
N LEU A 327 -8.39 4.06 -2.45
CA LEU A 327 -8.28 2.70 -2.99
C LEU A 327 -8.83 2.62 -4.43
N ALA A 328 -9.85 3.42 -4.77
CA ALA A 328 -10.35 3.55 -6.14
C ALA A 328 -9.33 4.22 -7.07
N TYR A 329 -8.73 5.34 -6.65
CA TYR A 329 -7.69 6.01 -7.44
C TYR A 329 -6.48 5.10 -7.72
N ALA A 330 -6.11 4.23 -6.78
CA ALA A 330 -5.06 3.24 -7.02
C ALA A 330 -5.48 2.12 -8.01
N TRP A 331 -6.78 1.92 -8.28
CA TRP A 331 -7.28 1.06 -9.37
C TRP A 331 -7.31 1.77 -10.72
N GLU A 332 -7.49 3.09 -10.74
CA GLU A 332 -7.57 3.91 -11.95
C GLU A 332 -6.21 4.47 -12.39
N VAL A 333 -5.11 3.80 -12.07
CA VAL A 333 -3.79 4.23 -12.55
C VAL A 333 -3.80 4.15 -14.08
N ASP A 334 -4.08 5.29 -14.69
CA ASP A 334 -4.02 5.49 -16.11
C ASP A 334 -2.55 5.37 -16.52
N VAL A 335 -2.18 4.18 -16.98
CA VAL A 335 -0.99 4.00 -17.82
C VAL A 335 -1.30 4.63 -19.17
N HIS A 336 -1.54 5.93 -19.17
CA HIS A 336 -1.79 6.68 -20.38
C HIS A 336 -0.45 6.87 -21.09
N VAL A 337 -0.42 6.31 -22.30
CA VAL A 337 0.64 6.37 -23.32
C VAL A 337 1.25 7.78 -23.50
N SER A 338 0.54 8.84 -23.08
CA SER A 338 0.98 10.23 -23.17
C SER A 338 2.21 10.60 -22.33
N GLU A 339 2.52 9.90 -21.23
CA GLU A 339 3.76 10.13 -20.47
C GLU A 339 4.97 9.36 -21.02
N VAL A 340 4.75 8.37 -21.90
CA VAL A 340 5.84 7.60 -22.49
C VAL A 340 6.64 8.45 -23.48
N GLY A 341 6.06 9.47 -24.13
CA GLY A 341 6.79 10.35 -25.07
C GLY A 341 7.65 9.58 -26.10
N ASP A 342 8.74 10.18 -26.56
CA ASP A 342 9.78 9.52 -27.38
C ASP A 342 10.59 8.43 -26.60
N SER A 343 10.12 7.98 -25.42
CA SER A 343 10.85 6.99 -24.62
C SER A 343 10.84 5.63 -25.31
N LYS A 344 12.04 5.07 -25.48
CA LYS A 344 12.25 3.74 -26.04
C LYS A 344 11.45 2.71 -25.23
N MET A 345 10.48 2.04 -25.86
CA MET A 345 9.71 0.95 -25.26
C MET A 345 10.62 -0.26 -25.05
N PRO A 346 10.97 -0.64 -23.81
CA PRO A 346 11.87 -1.76 -23.56
C PRO A 346 11.28 -3.06 -24.09
N PHE A 347 12.13 -3.92 -24.66
CA PHE A 347 11.79 -5.25 -25.17
C PHE A 347 10.78 -5.33 -26.33
N LEU A 348 10.17 -4.23 -26.76
CA LEU A 348 9.13 -4.28 -27.80
C LEU A 348 9.62 -4.93 -29.10
N ASP A 349 10.73 -4.43 -29.65
CA ASP A 349 11.30 -4.97 -30.89
C ASP A 349 11.59 -6.47 -30.75
N TYR A 350 12.16 -6.87 -29.60
CA TYR A 350 12.45 -8.25 -29.28
C TYR A 350 11.18 -9.11 -29.23
N PHE A 351 10.12 -8.67 -28.54
CA PHE A 351 8.85 -9.40 -28.49
C PHE A 351 8.23 -9.59 -29.87
N MET A 352 8.37 -8.61 -30.77
CA MET A 352 7.88 -8.73 -32.16
C MET A 352 8.67 -9.77 -32.95
N THR A 353 9.97 -9.96 -32.68
CA THR A 353 10.78 -11.00 -33.34
C THR A 353 10.39 -12.44 -32.96
N LEU A 354 9.69 -12.63 -31.84
CA LEU A 354 9.25 -13.95 -31.38
C LEU A 354 8.06 -14.51 -32.16
N ILE A 355 7.39 -13.68 -32.97
CA ILE A 355 6.26 -14.12 -33.80
C ILE A 355 6.81 -14.99 -34.95
N PRO A 356 6.43 -16.27 -35.04
CA PRO A 356 6.93 -17.16 -36.08
C PRO A 356 6.49 -16.73 -37.47
N THR A 357 7.39 -16.83 -38.45
CA THR A 357 7.11 -16.53 -39.87
C THR A 357 6.58 -17.75 -40.65
N ASP A 358 6.62 -18.93 -40.03
CA ASP A 358 6.21 -20.21 -40.62
C ASP A 358 4.70 -20.45 -40.61
N GLY A 359 3.92 -19.50 -40.09
CA GLY A 359 2.46 -19.60 -39.98
C GLY A 359 1.98 -20.55 -38.88
N SER A 360 2.85 -20.94 -37.94
CA SER A 360 2.49 -21.81 -36.81
C SER A 360 1.50 -21.18 -35.83
N TRP A 361 1.40 -19.85 -35.79
CA TRP A 361 0.43 -19.12 -34.97
C TRP A 361 -0.74 -18.65 -35.83
N SER A 362 -1.96 -18.75 -35.31
CA SER A 362 -3.14 -18.20 -35.97
C SER A 362 -3.09 -16.66 -35.98
N THR A 363 -3.76 -16.02 -36.94
CA THR A 363 -3.88 -14.55 -36.98
C THR A 363 -4.44 -13.98 -35.69
N GLN A 364 -5.44 -14.63 -35.10
CA GLN A 364 -6.05 -14.21 -33.83
C GLN A 364 -5.04 -14.30 -32.66
N SER A 365 -4.26 -15.38 -32.59
CA SER A 365 -3.21 -15.54 -31.57
C SER A 365 -2.13 -14.47 -31.71
N ILE A 366 -1.74 -14.14 -32.94
CA ILE A 366 -0.76 -13.08 -33.24
C ILE A 366 -1.27 -11.72 -32.79
N ASP A 367 -2.52 -11.37 -33.08
CA ASP A 367 -3.09 -10.07 -32.71
C ASP A 367 -3.23 -9.92 -31.20
N ALA A 368 -3.70 -10.95 -30.50
CA ALA A 368 -3.78 -10.98 -29.04
C ALA A 368 -2.38 -10.88 -28.39
N TYR A 369 -1.40 -11.63 -28.91
CA TYR A 369 -0.01 -11.56 -28.45
C TYR A 369 0.61 -10.17 -28.68
N ARG A 370 0.46 -9.59 -29.88
CA ARG A 370 1.03 -8.29 -30.22
C ARG A 370 0.49 -7.20 -29.30
N THR A 371 -0.81 -7.21 -29.05
CA THR A 371 -1.46 -6.27 -28.14
C THR A 371 -0.88 -6.39 -26.73
N ALA A 372 -0.82 -7.61 -26.19
CA ALA A 372 -0.26 -7.86 -24.86
C ALA A 372 1.24 -7.50 -24.76
N ALA A 373 2.02 -7.75 -25.81
CA ALA A 373 3.45 -7.43 -25.87
C ALA A 373 3.70 -5.91 -25.84
N THR A 374 2.94 -5.15 -26.62
CA THR A 374 3.00 -3.68 -26.59
C THR A 374 2.68 -3.14 -25.20
N MET A 375 1.62 -3.65 -24.58
CA MET A 375 1.21 -3.22 -23.24
C MET A 375 2.24 -3.58 -22.16
N LEU A 376 2.92 -4.71 -22.30
CA LEU A 376 4.02 -5.08 -21.40
C LEU A 376 5.22 -4.14 -21.55
N ALA A 377 5.58 -3.81 -22.80
CA ALA A 377 6.67 -2.87 -23.09
C ALA A 377 6.36 -1.46 -22.54
N GLU A 378 5.12 -1.00 -22.68
CA GLU A 378 4.64 0.23 -22.04
C GLU A 378 4.75 0.16 -20.51
N SER A 379 4.40 -0.98 -19.91
CA SER A 379 4.49 -1.20 -18.46
C SER A 379 5.94 -1.11 -17.98
N PHE A 380 6.89 -1.67 -18.73
CA PHE A 380 8.32 -1.52 -18.43
C PHE A 380 8.77 -0.06 -18.51
N ALA A 381 8.34 0.68 -19.54
CA ALA A 381 8.67 2.10 -19.67
C ALA A 381 8.14 2.91 -18.48
N PHE A 382 6.86 2.71 -18.12
CA PHE A 382 6.20 3.35 -16.99
C PHE A 382 6.92 3.07 -15.67
N VAL A 383 7.14 1.78 -15.38
CA VAL A 383 7.74 1.31 -14.13
C VAL A 383 9.19 1.79 -13.99
N ASN A 384 9.97 1.79 -15.08
CA ASN A 384 11.35 2.27 -15.07
C ASN A 384 11.44 3.80 -14.94
N GLY A 385 10.46 4.54 -15.48
CA GLY A 385 10.38 6.00 -15.33
C GLY A 385 10.09 6.44 -13.90
N HIS A 386 9.31 5.65 -13.15
CA HIS A 386 8.91 5.95 -11.78
C HIS A 386 9.93 5.51 -10.70
N ASP A 387 11.03 4.85 -11.10
CA ASP A 387 12.03 4.21 -10.21
C ASP A 387 12.83 5.20 -9.34
N THR A 388 12.72 6.52 -9.54
CA THR A 388 13.60 7.47 -8.86
C THR A 388 13.01 8.21 -7.65
N LYS A 389 11.69 8.28 -7.43
CA LYS A 389 11.11 9.03 -6.27
C LYS A 389 9.77 8.55 -5.70
N GLN A 390 9.04 7.63 -6.33
CA GLN A 390 7.72 7.16 -5.84
C GLN A 390 7.75 5.64 -5.62
N ASN A 391 7.31 5.16 -4.45
CA ASN A 391 7.29 3.72 -4.18
C ASN A 391 6.12 3.09 -4.95
N LEU A 392 6.41 2.25 -5.95
CA LEU A 392 5.39 1.53 -6.72
C LEU A 392 4.56 0.64 -5.78
N THR A 393 3.23 0.74 -5.88
CA THR A 393 2.34 -0.07 -5.07
C THR A 393 2.07 -1.44 -5.70
N THR A 394 1.64 -2.43 -4.90
CA THR A 394 1.13 -3.72 -5.42
C THR A 394 0.05 -3.50 -6.47
N TRP A 395 -0.82 -2.51 -6.27
CA TRP A 395 -1.93 -2.19 -7.17
C TRP A 395 -1.47 -1.58 -8.47
N VAL A 396 -0.52 -0.65 -8.42
CA VAL A 396 0.13 -0.11 -9.62
C VAL A 396 0.75 -1.24 -10.45
N ILE A 397 1.47 -2.16 -9.80
CA ILE A 397 2.12 -3.27 -10.52
C ILE A 397 1.11 -4.27 -11.11
N MET A 398 -0.05 -4.45 -10.48
CA MET A 398 -1.14 -5.27 -11.03
C MET A 398 -1.92 -4.55 -12.14
N SER A 399 -2.09 -3.23 -12.05
CA SER A 399 -2.87 -2.45 -13.01
C SER A 399 -2.13 -2.23 -14.32
N VAL A 400 -0.79 -2.13 -14.29
CA VAL A 400 -0.01 -1.79 -15.49
C VAL A 400 -0.12 -2.81 -16.62
N TRP A 401 -0.30 -4.10 -16.30
CA TRP A 401 -0.38 -5.16 -17.32
C TRP A 401 -1.48 -6.20 -17.08
N PRO A 402 -1.50 -7.02 -16.00
CA PRO A 402 -2.49 -8.09 -15.83
C PRO A 402 -3.96 -7.64 -15.94
N MET A 403 -4.28 -6.46 -15.41
CA MET A 403 -5.64 -5.92 -15.44
C MET A 403 -6.08 -5.48 -16.83
N ARG A 404 -5.15 -5.16 -17.72
CA ARG A 404 -5.45 -4.62 -19.06
C ARG A 404 -5.48 -5.70 -20.15
N LEU A 405 -5.03 -6.93 -19.87
CA LEU A 405 -4.99 -8.03 -20.85
C LEU A 405 -6.36 -8.28 -21.49
N GLN A 406 -6.41 -8.78 -22.71
CA GLN A 406 -7.66 -9.18 -23.36
C GLN A 406 -7.96 -10.65 -23.08
N ASP A 407 -9.24 -11.05 -23.13
CA ASP A 407 -9.65 -12.42 -22.82
C ASP A 407 -9.05 -13.44 -23.81
N GLU A 408 -8.79 -13.02 -25.05
CA GLU A 408 -8.08 -13.81 -26.05
C GLU A 408 -6.64 -14.14 -25.61
N PHE A 409 -5.93 -13.19 -25.00
CA PHE A 409 -4.58 -13.44 -24.48
C PHE A 409 -4.60 -14.33 -23.23
N ILE A 410 -5.61 -14.15 -22.37
CA ILE A 410 -5.86 -15.01 -21.22
C ILE A 410 -6.12 -16.45 -21.66
N ALA A 411 -6.83 -16.66 -22.78
CA ALA A 411 -7.01 -17.98 -23.39
C ALA A 411 -5.66 -18.56 -23.85
N LEU A 412 -4.79 -17.76 -24.50
CA LEU A 412 -3.44 -18.21 -24.88
C LEU A 412 -2.59 -18.66 -23.67
N LEU A 413 -2.65 -17.93 -22.55
CA LEU A 413 -2.01 -18.36 -21.31
C LEU A 413 -2.58 -19.69 -20.81
N SER A 414 -3.91 -19.83 -20.82
CA SER A 414 -4.61 -21.03 -20.39
C SER A 414 -4.23 -22.26 -21.23
N GLU A 415 -3.99 -22.06 -22.53
CA GLU A 415 -3.55 -23.05 -23.52
C GLU A 415 -2.04 -23.29 -23.54
N ARG A 416 -1.28 -22.74 -22.58
CA ARG A 416 0.20 -22.89 -22.50
C ARG A 416 0.92 -22.39 -23.76
N HIS A 417 0.36 -21.41 -24.46
CA HIS A 417 0.95 -20.85 -25.68
C HIS A 417 2.32 -20.25 -25.39
N ALA A 418 3.33 -20.63 -26.18
CA ALA A 418 4.73 -20.27 -25.92
C ALA A 418 4.95 -18.75 -25.82
N GLY A 419 4.38 -17.96 -26.74
CA GLY A 419 4.48 -16.50 -26.67
C GLY A 419 3.88 -15.91 -25.41
N ALA A 420 2.74 -16.44 -24.95
CA ALA A 420 2.06 -15.92 -23.76
C ALA A 420 2.87 -16.21 -22.49
N LEU A 421 3.45 -17.41 -22.39
CA LEU A 421 4.36 -17.81 -21.33
C LEU A 421 5.64 -16.96 -21.30
N ILE A 422 6.21 -16.62 -22.47
CA ILE A 422 7.38 -15.74 -22.56
C ILE A 422 7.06 -14.34 -22.02
N LEU A 423 5.93 -13.73 -22.42
CA LEU A 423 5.55 -12.41 -21.88
C LEU A 423 5.30 -12.47 -20.37
N MET A 424 4.69 -13.54 -19.86
CA MET A 424 4.51 -13.73 -18.42
C MET A 424 5.86 -13.86 -17.68
N ALA A 425 6.85 -14.52 -18.29
CA ALA A 425 8.20 -14.59 -17.74
C ALA A 425 8.83 -13.20 -17.62
N TYR A 426 8.69 -12.35 -18.65
CA TYR A 426 9.17 -10.96 -18.57
C TYR A 426 8.37 -10.13 -17.56
N TYR A 427 7.08 -10.35 -17.40
CA TYR A 427 6.31 -9.69 -16.34
C TYR A 427 6.81 -10.05 -14.93
N CYS A 428 7.40 -11.25 -14.73
CA CYS A 428 8.07 -11.59 -13.46
C CYS A 428 9.17 -10.59 -13.09
N VAL A 429 9.83 -9.96 -14.08
CA VAL A 429 10.83 -8.90 -13.84
C VAL A 429 10.19 -7.68 -13.19
N ILE A 430 8.99 -7.28 -13.63
CA ILE A 430 8.23 -6.18 -13.00
C ILE A 430 7.78 -6.62 -11.60
N LEU A 431 7.25 -7.84 -11.48
CA LEU A 431 6.81 -8.41 -10.20
C LEU A 431 7.94 -8.50 -9.17
N LYS A 432 9.20 -8.62 -9.58
CA LYS A 432 10.37 -8.60 -8.69
C LYS A 432 10.46 -7.35 -7.81
N ARG A 433 9.84 -6.24 -8.23
CA ARG A 433 9.75 -5.01 -7.43
C ARG A 433 8.90 -5.17 -6.16
N LEU A 434 8.02 -6.19 -6.13
CA LEU A 434 7.19 -6.53 -4.97
C LEU A 434 7.85 -7.55 -4.02
N ASP A 435 9.03 -8.08 -4.35
CA ASP A 435 9.68 -9.17 -3.59
C ASP A 435 10.02 -8.79 -2.14
N GLY A 436 10.11 -7.50 -1.83
CA GLY A 436 10.29 -6.99 -0.47
C GLY A 436 9.05 -7.04 0.43
N LEU A 437 7.88 -7.39 -0.11
CA LEU A 437 6.63 -7.49 0.63
C LEU A 437 6.46 -8.90 1.20
N TRP A 438 6.10 -9.00 2.49
CA TRP A 438 5.98 -10.29 3.19
C TRP A 438 5.00 -11.27 2.50
N TYR A 439 3.94 -10.75 1.90
CA TYR A 439 2.93 -11.53 1.18
C TYR A 439 3.31 -11.84 -0.27
N PHE A 440 4.41 -11.29 -0.80
CA PHE A 440 4.82 -11.48 -2.20
C PHE A 440 6.27 -11.96 -2.38
N GLN A 441 6.96 -12.24 -1.28
CA GLN A 441 8.34 -12.68 -1.27
C GLN A 441 8.55 -14.03 -1.99
N GLY A 442 9.57 -14.12 -2.83
CA GLY A 442 9.96 -15.33 -3.57
C GLY A 442 9.01 -15.70 -4.73
N ARG A 443 7.96 -14.91 -4.96
CA ARG A 443 6.91 -15.23 -5.92
C ARG A 443 7.27 -15.13 -7.38
N PRO A 444 7.96 -14.06 -7.82
CA PRO A 444 8.38 -13.96 -9.20
C PRO A 444 9.25 -15.14 -9.61
N ALA A 445 10.14 -15.60 -8.71
CA ALA A 445 10.99 -16.75 -8.95
C ALA A 445 10.22 -18.08 -9.00
N LYS A 446 9.28 -18.32 -8.07
CA LYS A 446 8.40 -19.52 -8.10
C LYS A 446 7.54 -19.55 -9.37
N LEU A 447 7.02 -18.41 -9.80
CA LEU A 447 6.24 -18.27 -11.03
C LEU A 447 7.12 -18.57 -12.25
N LEU A 448 8.28 -17.94 -12.34
CA LEU A 448 9.21 -18.15 -13.45
C LEU A 448 9.67 -19.62 -13.55
N GLY A 449 9.96 -20.26 -12.41
CA GLY A 449 10.26 -21.69 -12.36
C GLY A 449 9.11 -22.57 -12.86
N SER A 450 7.85 -22.17 -12.61
CA SER A 450 6.68 -22.88 -13.13
C SER A 450 6.49 -22.67 -14.64
N ILE A 451 6.77 -21.47 -15.13
CA ILE A 451 6.79 -21.19 -16.58
C ILE A 451 7.84 -22.06 -17.27
N LEU A 452 9.06 -22.15 -16.73
CA LEU A 452 10.16 -22.94 -17.31
C LEU A 452 9.87 -24.44 -17.38
N ARG A 453 9.06 -24.98 -16.44
CA ARG A 453 8.64 -26.38 -16.45
C ARG A 453 7.69 -26.69 -17.61
N VAL A 454 6.84 -25.73 -17.99
CA VAL A 454 5.78 -25.92 -19.00
C VAL A 454 6.22 -25.42 -20.38
N LEU A 455 7.10 -24.42 -20.45
CA LEU A 455 7.60 -23.87 -21.70
C LEU A 455 8.51 -24.87 -22.41
N ASP A 456 8.22 -25.14 -23.69
CA ASP A 456 9.05 -25.97 -24.56
C ASP A 456 10.51 -25.46 -24.55
N ARG A 457 11.45 -26.40 -24.39
CA ARG A 457 12.90 -26.12 -24.27
C ARG A 457 13.45 -25.27 -25.41
N LYS A 458 12.87 -25.33 -26.61
CA LYS A 458 13.31 -24.49 -27.74
C LYS A 458 13.16 -22.98 -27.46
N TRP A 459 12.24 -22.61 -26.58
CA TRP A 459 11.95 -21.21 -26.18
C TRP A 459 12.67 -20.78 -24.90
N HIS A 460 13.40 -21.67 -24.21
CA HIS A 460 14.15 -21.31 -23.00
C HIS A 460 15.17 -20.18 -23.24
N PRO A 461 15.91 -20.13 -24.38
CA PRO A 461 16.77 -19.00 -24.68
C PRO A 461 16.01 -17.67 -24.72
N SER A 462 14.72 -17.71 -25.08
CA SER A 462 13.90 -16.51 -25.22
C SER A 462 13.48 -15.87 -23.89
N VAL A 463 13.66 -16.57 -22.77
CA VAL A 463 13.35 -16.06 -21.41
C VAL A 463 14.60 -15.89 -20.55
N GLN A 464 15.81 -16.10 -21.10
CA GLN A 464 17.06 -16.04 -20.33
C GLN A 464 17.25 -14.69 -19.63
N GLU A 465 16.98 -13.59 -20.32
CA GLU A 465 17.09 -12.27 -19.72
C GLU A 465 16.11 -12.08 -18.55
N ALA A 466 14.90 -12.64 -18.64
CA ALA A 466 13.95 -12.60 -17.52
C ALA A 466 14.44 -13.44 -16.33
N ILE A 467 15.12 -14.57 -16.58
CA ILE A 467 15.76 -15.38 -15.54
C ILE A 467 16.82 -14.56 -14.81
N ASP A 468 17.73 -13.94 -15.55
CA ASP A 468 18.86 -13.19 -14.99
C ASP A 468 18.43 -12.01 -14.10
N HIS A 469 17.23 -11.48 -14.30
CA HIS A 469 16.68 -10.39 -13.48
C HIS A 469 15.89 -10.88 -12.25
N VAL A 470 15.40 -12.13 -12.25
CA VAL A 470 14.44 -12.62 -11.25
C VAL A 470 15.04 -13.61 -10.26
N MET A 471 15.90 -14.52 -10.77
CA MET A 471 16.56 -15.60 -10.03
C MET A 471 18.00 -15.20 -9.70
#